data_AF-A0A6G0TSX5-F1
#
_entry.id   AF-A0A6G0TSX5-F1
#
_cell.length_a   1.000
_cell.length_b   1.000
_cell.length_c   1.000
_cell.angle_alpha   90.00
_cell.angle_beta   90.00
_cell.angle_gamma   90.00
#
_symmetry.space_group_name_H-M   'P 1'
#
loop_
_entity.id
_entity.type
_entity.pdbx_description
1 polymer ?
#
loop_
_entity_poly.entity_id
_entity_poly.type
_entity_poly.pdbx_seq_one_letter_code
_entity_poly.pdbx_strand_id
1 'polypeptide(L)'
;MYNDGLYFFVGCTHLEPYPGWLDTINGPSGIVTGVTAGLLRTIYLDSNKITDIIPVDYTVNALISVMWDTVNSYQHSNQTKKVPKIYNYVSSNESPITWGEYIQNMYDHYFEVPPLRAMWYIFCIFHTNFLIDTILRFWLHKVPGALMDLLLIISGKTPKMLKMYSKTENTLDMLNEFLTREWFFDNENTKNLWLSLSKEDRNIFWFSLEKFDWKDYLKIYYFGVRKHILHEDLSNTKKAVSKNQKLFWLHCLCIVLIIYLLLQFLYWIFIITMKKCITDTFRDGVVFITGSMEFLRTILLEKLLRSCDIKTIAVLVRSKKGLTASRRAVDICKQDLRVSTYDYDWMINNVNFVFHCSATIKFNETLQAAIKINVQGTEKLLELSTRNINLKGFVHVSTAYSHCPRSEIKEYFYPVSISTKELKDLIKLGETTQTFGADWLNTYTFTKALTENVILTNENQLSISIFCPSIIRCTQSEPEPSWLDNINGVFPYLTYISFNRRKFKNNSIIYE
;
A
#
# COMPACT_ATOMS: atom_id res chain seq x y z
N MET A 1 16.04 -22.39 41.05
CA MET A 1 17.12 -23.33 40.67
C MET A 1 17.39 -23.12 39.19
N TYR A 2 18.29 -22.17 38.89
CA TYR A 2 18.77 -21.93 37.54
C TYR A 2 19.64 -23.12 37.14
N ASN A 3 19.16 -23.89 36.17
CA ASN A 3 19.95 -24.93 35.53
C ASN A 3 20.66 -24.26 34.34
N ASP A 4 21.47 -23.25 34.62
CA ASP A 4 22.26 -22.53 33.63
C ASP A 4 23.45 -23.42 33.33
N GLY A 5 23.27 -24.35 32.38
CA GLY A 5 24.38 -25.09 31.81
C GLY A 5 25.42 -24.09 31.31
N LEU A 6 26.68 -24.26 31.73
CA LEU A 6 27.76 -23.43 31.19
C LEU A 6 27.79 -23.58 29.66
N TYR A 7 27.52 -22.48 28.97
CA TYR A 7 27.58 -22.39 27.51
C TYR A 7 29.03 -22.18 27.08
N PHE A 8 29.83 -23.24 27.09
CA PHE A 8 31.15 -23.19 26.48
C PHE A 8 31.07 -23.55 25.00
N PHE A 9 31.80 -22.83 24.16
CA PHE A 9 31.96 -23.10 22.73
C PHE A 9 33.02 -24.20 22.53
N VAL A 10 32.78 -25.37 23.12
CA VAL A 10 33.60 -26.57 22.88
C VAL A 10 32.91 -27.38 21.78
N GLY A 11 33.65 -27.70 20.73
CA GLY A 11 33.14 -28.52 19.64
C GLY A 11 33.26 -30.02 19.92
N CYS A 12 33.04 -30.85 18.91
CA CYS A 12 33.16 -32.30 19.07
C CYS A 12 34.63 -32.73 19.17
N THR A 13 34.84 -34.02 19.42
CA THR A 13 36.16 -34.63 19.28
C THR A 13 36.61 -34.57 17.81
N HIS A 14 37.87 -34.21 17.57
CA HIS A 14 38.46 -34.28 16.24
C HIS A 14 38.95 -35.71 15.94
N LEU A 15 39.69 -36.33 16.87
CA LEU A 15 40.32 -37.64 16.72
C LEU A 15 39.92 -38.62 17.81
N GLU A 16 40.04 -38.25 19.09
CA GLU A 16 39.94 -39.19 20.22
C GLU A 16 38.73 -38.90 21.14
N PRO A 17 38.10 -39.92 21.76
CA PRO A 17 38.30 -41.36 21.56
C PRO A 17 37.77 -41.87 20.20
N TYR A 18 36.94 -41.07 19.51
CA TYR A 18 36.58 -41.26 18.11
C TYR A 18 36.06 -39.93 17.54
N PRO A 19 36.22 -39.65 16.24
CA PRO A 19 35.80 -38.39 15.63
C PRO A 19 34.29 -38.13 15.74
N GLY A 20 33.92 -36.88 16.00
CA GLY A 20 32.53 -36.42 15.96
C GLY A 20 31.72 -36.76 17.22
N TRP A 21 32.36 -37.16 18.31
CA TRP A 21 31.65 -37.40 19.57
C TRP A 21 31.24 -36.08 20.24
N LEU A 22 29.97 -36.01 20.64
CA LEU A 22 29.43 -34.98 21.53
C LEU A 22 28.22 -35.57 22.28
N ASP A 23 27.92 -35.05 23.47
CA ASP A 23 26.87 -35.58 24.35
C ASP A 23 25.72 -34.59 24.61
N THR A 24 25.93 -33.30 24.35
CA THR A 24 25.00 -32.23 24.72
C THR A 24 24.61 -31.34 23.55
N ILE A 25 23.37 -30.86 23.58
CA ILE A 25 22.80 -29.89 22.63
C ILE A 25 23.10 -28.43 23.06
N ASN A 26 24.04 -28.22 23.96
CA ASN A 26 24.35 -26.89 24.48
C ASN A 26 25.28 -26.12 23.53
N GLY A 27 25.20 -24.79 23.57
CA GLY A 27 26.08 -23.91 22.78
C GLY A 27 25.95 -24.10 21.26
N PRO A 28 27.07 -24.17 20.51
CA PRO A 28 27.08 -24.33 19.05
C PRO A 28 26.29 -25.54 18.55
N SER A 29 26.33 -26.66 19.29
CA SER A 29 25.66 -27.91 18.89
C SER A 29 24.16 -27.72 18.79
N GLY A 30 23.58 -26.93 19.70
CA GLY A 30 22.15 -26.60 19.67
C GLY A 30 21.75 -25.69 18.53
N ILE A 31 22.59 -24.69 18.23
CA ILE A 31 22.37 -23.79 17.09
C ILE A 31 22.39 -24.59 15.79
N VAL A 32 23.45 -25.39 15.57
CA VAL A 32 23.59 -26.23 14.38
C VAL A 32 22.45 -27.24 14.27
N THR A 33 22.07 -27.90 15.37
CA THR A 33 20.93 -28.82 15.37
C THR A 33 19.64 -28.11 15.00
N GLY A 34 19.39 -26.93 15.57
CA GLY A 34 18.20 -26.14 15.28
C GLY A 34 18.11 -25.69 13.83
N VAL A 35 19.21 -25.23 13.24
CA VAL A 35 19.29 -24.80 11.84
C VAL A 35 19.12 -25.99 10.89
N THR A 36 19.88 -27.07 11.10
CA THR A 36 19.84 -28.26 10.24
C THR A 36 18.51 -29.01 10.34
N ALA A 37 17.83 -28.96 11.49
CA ALA A 37 16.47 -29.48 11.62
C ALA A 37 15.41 -28.57 10.97
N GLY A 38 15.76 -27.38 10.45
CA GLY A 38 14.81 -26.39 9.91
C GLY A 38 13.92 -25.76 10.99
N LEU A 39 14.31 -25.89 12.27
CA LEU A 39 13.60 -25.29 13.39
C LEU A 39 13.93 -23.80 13.49
N LEU A 40 15.24 -23.48 13.55
CA LEU A 40 15.78 -22.13 13.56
C LEU A 40 15.94 -21.62 12.13
N ARG A 41 15.27 -20.50 11.85
CA ARG A 41 15.20 -19.89 10.50
C ARG A 41 15.71 -18.45 10.48
N THR A 42 15.98 -17.87 11.64
CA THR A 42 16.60 -16.55 11.79
C THR A 42 17.45 -16.53 13.06
N ILE A 43 18.63 -15.91 12.98
CA ILE A 43 19.56 -15.75 14.09
C ILE A 43 20.19 -14.35 14.00
N TYR A 44 20.19 -13.63 15.12
CA TYR A 44 20.93 -12.38 15.27
C TYR A 44 22.42 -12.70 15.48
N LEU A 45 23.21 -12.54 14.43
CA LEU A 45 24.61 -12.98 14.33
C LEU A 45 25.35 -12.09 13.31
N ASP A 46 26.59 -11.74 13.61
CA ASP A 46 27.49 -11.06 12.67
C ASP A 46 28.42 -12.07 12.01
N SER A 47 28.19 -12.34 10.72
CA SER A 47 28.94 -13.34 9.96
C SER A 47 30.42 -13.02 9.79
N ASN A 48 30.82 -11.76 9.99
CA ASN A 48 32.19 -11.32 9.79
C ASN A 48 33.05 -11.44 11.05
N LYS A 49 32.44 -11.78 12.20
CA LYS A 49 33.14 -11.90 13.47
C LYS A 49 33.84 -13.25 13.58
N ILE A 50 35.05 -13.23 14.11
CA ILE A 50 35.81 -14.43 14.45
C ILE A 50 35.13 -15.11 15.64
N THR A 51 34.95 -16.43 15.53
CA THR A 51 34.41 -17.27 16.60
C THR A 51 35.49 -18.22 17.09
N ASP A 52 35.59 -18.36 18.42
CA ASP A 52 36.54 -19.27 19.05
C ASP A 52 35.87 -20.60 19.38
N ILE A 53 36.26 -21.64 18.64
CA ILE A 53 35.74 -23.00 18.81
C ILE A 53 36.94 -23.95 18.87
N ILE A 54 36.95 -24.81 19.88
CA ILE A 54 38.07 -25.76 20.10
C ILE A 54 37.54 -27.20 20.14
N PRO A 55 38.25 -28.18 19.52
CA PRO A 55 37.94 -29.59 19.71
C PRO A 55 38.09 -30.00 21.18
N VAL A 56 37.17 -30.81 21.68
CA VAL A 56 37.19 -31.22 23.11
C VAL A 56 38.40 -32.08 23.44
N ASP A 57 38.85 -32.94 22.53
CA ASP A 57 40.02 -33.79 22.70
C ASP A 57 41.32 -32.98 22.75
N TYR A 58 41.44 -31.95 21.91
CA TYR A 58 42.57 -31.03 21.97
C TYR A 58 42.56 -30.24 23.29
N THR A 59 41.37 -29.86 23.78
CA THR A 59 41.20 -29.19 25.08
C THR A 59 41.69 -30.08 26.23
N VAL A 60 41.40 -31.38 26.18
CA VAL A 60 41.88 -32.34 27.19
C VAL A 60 43.40 -32.48 27.14
N ASN A 61 43.99 -32.57 25.95
CA ASN A 61 45.45 -32.61 25.78
C ASN A 61 46.14 -31.35 26.31
N ALA A 62 45.56 -30.18 26.04
CA ALA A 62 46.04 -28.91 26.60
C ALA A 62 45.93 -28.89 28.12
N LEU A 63 44.82 -29.38 28.70
CA LEU A 63 44.60 -29.40 30.14
C LEU A 63 45.62 -30.29 30.87
N ILE A 64 45.92 -31.46 30.33
CA ILE A 64 46.96 -32.36 30.88
C ILE A 64 48.33 -31.69 30.82
N SER A 65 48.64 -31.03 29.71
CA SER A 65 49.91 -30.31 29.53
C SER A 65 50.04 -29.12 30.47
N VAL A 66 48.94 -28.39 30.72
CA VAL A 66 48.89 -27.30 31.71
C VAL A 66 49.18 -27.81 33.12
N MET A 67 48.65 -28.99 33.48
CA MET A 67 48.95 -29.62 34.77
C MET A 67 50.44 -29.94 34.88
N TRP A 68 51.05 -30.49 33.83
CA TRP A 68 52.48 -30.78 33.79
C TRP A 68 53.34 -29.51 33.99
N ASP A 69 53.03 -28.41 33.29
CA ASP A 69 53.76 -27.14 33.47
C ASP A 69 53.53 -26.54 34.85
N THR A 70 52.32 -26.69 35.42
CA THR A 70 52.00 -26.23 36.77
C THR A 70 52.85 -26.97 37.81
N VAL A 71 52.95 -28.30 37.71
CA VAL A 71 53.77 -29.13 38.60
C VAL A 71 55.25 -28.79 38.48
N ASN A 72 55.77 -28.68 37.25
CA ASN A 72 57.18 -28.35 37.03
C ASN A 72 57.52 -26.94 37.51
N SER A 73 56.64 -25.97 37.25
CA SER A 73 56.78 -24.60 37.74
C SER A 73 56.76 -24.53 39.27
N TYR A 74 56.04 -25.43 39.94
CA TYR A 74 56.01 -25.52 41.41
C TYR A 74 57.31 -26.13 41.95
N GLN A 75 57.74 -27.28 41.41
CA GLN A 75 58.93 -28.00 41.86
C GLN A 75 60.23 -27.21 41.71
N HIS A 76 60.35 -26.40 40.66
CA HIS A 76 61.58 -25.66 40.34
C HIS A 76 61.62 -24.24 40.95
N SER A 77 60.75 -23.91 41.93
CA SER A 77 60.71 -22.56 42.50
C SER A 77 60.81 -22.51 44.03
N ASN A 78 61.73 -21.68 44.51
CA ASN A 78 62.00 -21.46 45.93
C ASN A 78 61.06 -20.44 46.63
N GLN A 79 59.93 -20.07 46.02
CA GLN A 79 59.04 -19.01 46.52
C GLN A 79 57.74 -19.54 47.13
N THR A 80 57.32 -18.97 48.26
CA THR A 80 56.19 -19.43 49.09
C THR A 80 54.80 -18.91 48.66
N LYS A 81 54.71 -17.96 47.73
CA LYS A 81 53.44 -17.51 47.11
C LYS A 81 53.65 -17.16 45.63
N LYS A 82 53.12 -17.97 44.72
CA LYS A 82 53.09 -17.67 43.28
C LYS A 82 51.70 -17.21 42.84
N VAL A 83 51.68 -16.20 41.97
CA VAL A 83 50.49 -15.80 41.21
C VAL A 83 50.15 -16.94 40.24
N PRO A 84 48.89 -17.43 40.19
CA PRO A 84 48.48 -18.45 39.23
C PRO A 84 48.68 -17.98 37.78
N LYS A 85 49.21 -18.87 36.93
CA LYS A 85 49.27 -18.63 35.48
C LYS A 85 47.88 -18.81 34.87
N ILE A 86 47.54 -17.98 33.89
CA ILE A 86 46.32 -18.11 33.08
C ILE A 86 46.72 -18.60 31.69
N TYR A 87 46.06 -19.65 31.20
CA TYR A 87 46.26 -20.20 29.86
C TYR A 87 44.97 -19.98 29.07
N ASN A 88 44.99 -19.00 28.17
CA ASN A 88 43.89 -18.83 27.22
C ASN A 88 44.09 -19.86 26.09
N TYR A 89 43.12 -20.76 25.91
CA TYR A 89 43.14 -21.74 24.84
C TYR A 89 42.03 -21.41 23.84
N VAL A 90 42.45 -20.86 22.71
CA VAL A 90 41.61 -20.15 21.74
C VAL A 90 42.14 -20.43 20.34
N SER A 91 41.25 -20.45 19.35
CA SER A 91 41.59 -20.75 17.96
C SER A 91 42.04 -19.51 17.18
N SER A 92 41.54 -18.33 17.53
CA SER A 92 41.73 -17.07 16.81
C SER A 92 43.19 -16.66 16.59
N ASN A 93 44.11 -17.04 17.48
CA ASN A 93 45.53 -16.72 17.37
C ASN A 93 46.33 -17.64 16.43
N GLU A 94 45.87 -18.86 16.15
CA GLU A 94 46.60 -19.85 15.34
C GLU A 94 45.88 -20.18 14.03
N SER A 95 44.55 -20.34 14.08
CA SER A 95 43.70 -20.64 12.93
C SER A 95 42.33 -19.96 13.11
N PRO A 96 42.19 -18.66 12.82
CA PRO A 96 40.92 -17.96 12.96
C PRO A 96 39.87 -18.50 11.98
N ILE A 97 38.61 -18.49 12.41
CA ILE A 97 37.45 -18.80 11.57
C ILE A 97 36.33 -17.80 11.86
N THR A 98 35.70 -17.29 10.80
CA THR A 98 34.53 -16.42 10.94
C THR A 98 33.24 -17.22 11.08
N TRP A 99 32.20 -16.64 11.68
CA TRP A 99 30.87 -17.26 11.68
C TRP A 99 30.37 -17.57 10.26
N GLY A 100 30.65 -16.70 9.28
CA GLY A 100 30.30 -16.92 7.88
C GLY A 100 30.95 -18.17 7.28
N GLU A 101 32.26 -18.34 7.47
CA GLU A 101 32.98 -19.55 7.02
C GLU A 101 32.49 -20.79 7.75
N TYR A 102 32.28 -20.71 9.06
CA TYR A 102 31.73 -21.81 9.86
C TYR A 102 30.39 -22.29 9.29
N ILE A 103 29.47 -21.34 9.05
CA ILE A 103 28.14 -21.62 8.53
C ILE A 103 28.23 -22.22 7.12
N GLN A 104 29.03 -21.64 6.23
CA GLN A 104 29.15 -22.11 4.84
C GLN A 104 29.65 -23.56 4.76
N ASN A 105 30.71 -23.89 5.50
CA ASN A 105 31.26 -25.25 5.52
C ASN A 105 30.24 -26.27 6.05
N MET A 106 29.39 -25.87 7.00
CA MET A 106 28.29 -26.72 7.49
C MET A 106 27.18 -26.92 6.45
N TYR A 107 26.87 -25.88 5.66
CA TYR A 107 25.88 -25.96 4.57
C TYR A 107 26.33 -26.90 3.44
N ASP A 108 27.62 -26.91 3.10
CA ASP A 108 28.16 -27.74 2.02
C ASP A 108 27.88 -29.24 2.21
N HIS A 109 27.82 -29.70 3.47
CA HIS A 109 27.54 -31.10 3.79
C HIS A 109 26.05 -31.43 3.92
N TYR A 110 25.20 -30.44 4.17
CA TYR A 110 23.80 -30.67 4.49
C TYR A 110 23.05 -31.42 3.38
N PHE A 111 23.30 -31.08 2.11
CA PHE A 111 22.51 -31.60 0.99
C PHE A 111 22.78 -33.07 0.68
N GLU A 112 23.98 -33.56 1.00
CA GLU A 112 24.35 -34.96 0.81
C GLU A 112 23.73 -35.85 1.89
N VAL A 113 23.66 -35.35 3.12
CA VAL A 113 23.37 -36.14 4.33
C VAL A 113 22.37 -35.45 5.27
N PRO A 114 21.24 -34.90 4.77
CA PRO A 114 20.31 -34.14 5.60
C PRO A 114 19.71 -34.99 6.71
N PRO A 115 19.32 -34.41 7.86
CA PRO A 115 18.70 -35.16 8.93
C PRO A 115 17.26 -35.55 8.57
N LEU A 116 16.91 -36.82 8.79
CA LEU A 116 15.54 -37.32 8.59
C LEU A 116 14.54 -36.63 9.52
N ARG A 117 14.99 -36.17 10.69
CA ARG A 117 14.21 -35.38 11.67
C ARG A 117 13.99 -33.93 11.26
N ALA A 118 14.51 -33.46 10.12
CA ALA A 118 14.22 -32.12 9.61
C ALA A 118 12.71 -31.84 9.56
N MET A 119 12.29 -30.74 10.15
CA MET A 119 10.91 -30.27 10.24
C MET A 119 10.53 -29.38 9.07
N TRP A 120 11.51 -28.66 8.53
CA TRP A 120 11.37 -27.74 7.41
C TRP A 120 12.62 -27.82 6.53
N TYR A 121 12.52 -27.32 5.29
CA TYR A 121 13.69 -27.20 4.42
C TYR A 121 14.72 -26.24 5.03
N ILE A 122 16.01 -26.55 4.92
CA ILE A 122 17.05 -25.71 5.52
C ILE A 122 17.07 -24.32 4.89
N PHE A 123 16.96 -23.31 5.75
CA PHE A 123 17.38 -21.95 5.49
C PHE A 123 17.49 -21.22 6.83
N CYS A 124 18.42 -20.29 6.95
CA CYS A 124 18.53 -19.43 8.11
C CYS A 124 19.00 -18.04 7.67
N ILE A 125 18.30 -17.00 8.11
CA ILE A 125 18.64 -15.61 7.82
C ILE A 125 19.47 -15.05 8.96
N PHE A 126 20.71 -14.65 8.67
CA PHE A 126 21.61 -14.02 9.61
C PHE A 126 21.58 -12.50 9.43
N HIS A 127 21.57 -11.76 10.54
CA HIS A 127 21.43 -10.31 10.51
C HIS A 127 21.97 -9.69 11.81
N THR A 128 22.31 -8.40 11.75
CA THR A 128 22.90 -7.63 12.86
C THR A 128 22.00 -6.51 13.38
N ASN A 129 20.75 -6.44 12.90
CA ASN A 129 19.79 -5.40 13.31
C ASN A 129 18.67 -5.99 14.17
N PHE A 130 18.53 -5.47 15.40
CA PHE A 130 17.57 -5.97 16.39
C PHE A 130 16.10 -5.86 15.96
N LEU A 131 15.76 -4.80 15.22
CA LEU A 131 14.40 -4.63 14.70
C LEU A 131 14.09 -5.71 13.65
N ILE A 132 15.06 -6.01 12.77
CA ILE A 132 14.93 -7.09 11.79
C ILE A 132 14.77 -8.43 12.49
N ASP A 133 15.56 -8.71 13.55
CA ASP A 133 15.44 -9.93 14.34
C ASP A 133 14.02 -10.13 14.88
N THR A 134 13.49 -9.08 15.51
CA THR A 134 12.16 -9.10 16.12
C THR A 134 11.08 -9.41 15.09
N ILE A 135 11.15 -8.78 13.90
CA ILE A 135 10.22 -9.00 12.80
C ILE A 135 10.36 -10.43 12.25
N LEU A 136 11.58 -10.89 12.00
CA LEU A 136 11.84 -12.22 11.46
C LEU A 136 11.44 -13.33 12.43
N ARG A 137 11.74 -13.21 13.74
CA ARG A 137 11.30 -14.19 14.75
C ARG A 137 9.78 -14.29 14.81
N PHE A 138 9.07 -13.16 14.70
CA PHE A 138 7.61 -13.19 14.64
C PHE A 138 7.11 -14.00 13.44
N TRP A 139 7.60 -13.70 12.23
CA TRP A 139 7.10 -14.32 11.00
C TRP A 139 7.65 -15.72 10.72
N LEU A 140 8.88 -16.02 11.10
CA LEU A 140 9.57 -17.28 10.78
C LEU A 140 9.52 -18.30 11.91
N HIS A 141 9.31 -17.88 13.16
CA HIS A 141 9.19 -18.78 14.32
C HIS A 141 7.78 -18.76 14.92
N LYS A 142 7.30 -17.61 15.41
CA LYS A 142 6.02 -17.53 16.16
C LYS A 142 4.81 -17.88 15.30
N VAL A 143 4.66 -17.30 14.11
CA VAL A 143 3.53 -17.58 13.21
C VAL A 143 3.50 -19.05 12.78
N PRO A 144 4.59 -19.65 12.24
CA PRO A 144 4.62 -21.07 11.91
C PRO A 144 4.43 -21.98 13.12
N GLY A 145 4.99 -21.60 14.28
CA GLY A 145 4.81 -22.33 15.53
C GLY A 145 3.34 -22.36 15.98
N ALA A 146 2.64 -21.24 15.91
CA ALA A 146 1.22 -21.13 16.25
C ALA A 146 0.34 -21.94 15.28
N LEU A 147 0.64 -21.89 13.98
CA LEU A 147 -0.06 -22.70 12.97
C LEU A 147 0.12 -24.20 13.24
N MET A 148 1.33 -24.64 13.55
CA MET A 148 1.60 -26.04 13.88
C MET A 148 0.92 -26.47 15.19
N ASP A 149 0.90 -25.61 16.20
CA ASP A 149 0.18 -25.88 17.46
C ASP A 149 -1.33 -25.94 17.24
N LEU A 150 -1.90 -25.09 16.38
CA LEU A 150 -3.30 -25.17 15.97
C LEU A 150 -3.61 -26.50 15.28
N LEU A 151 -2.76 -26.95 14.34
CA LEU A 151 -2.92 -28.26 13.69
C LEU A 151 -2.82 -29.43 14.67
N LEU A 152 -1.95 -29.34 15.67
CA LEU A 152 -1.85 -30.33 16.74
C LEU A 152 -3.15 -30.36 17.56
N ILE A 153 -3.68 -29.21 17.96
CA ILE A 153 -4.94 -29.10 18.72
C ILE A 153 -6.11 -29.70 17.92
N ILE A 154 -6.24 -29.35 16.63
CA ILE A 154 -7.27 -29.91 15.74
C ILE A 154 -7.12 -31.43 15.61
N SER A 155 -5.88 -31.95 15.69
CA SER A 155 -5.58 -33.38 15.67
C SER A 155 -5.72 -34.07 17.03
N GLY A 156 -6.24 -33.40 18.06
CA GLY A 156 -6.38 -33.94 19.42
C GLY A 156 -5.07 -34.08 20.19
N LYS A 157 -3.99 -33.41 19.75
CA LYS A 157 -2.66 -33.43 20.37
C LYS A 157 -2.38 -32.14 21.14
N THR A 158 -1.49 -32.22 22.10
CA THR A 158 -1.09 -31.05 22.91
C THR A 158 -0.17 -30.10 22.13
N PRO A 159 -0.35 -28.77 22.22
CA PRO A 159 0.53 -27.79 21.60
C PRO A 159 1.92 -27.82 22.27
N LYS A 160 2.98 -27.69 21.47
CA LYS A 160 4.38 -27.77 21.90
C LYS A 160 5.33 -26.83 21.14
N MET A 161 4.98 -26.37 19.95
CA MET A 161 5.86 -25.65 19.05
C MET A 161 6.22 -24.26 19.57
N LEU A 162 5.24 -23.50 20.06
CA LEU A 162 5.51 -22.17 20.63
C LEU A 162 6.38 -22.25 21.89
N LYS A 163 6.16 -23.28 22.73
CA LYS A 163 7.00 -23.53 23.92
C LYS A 163 8.44 -23.88 23.51
N MET A 164 8.60 -24.69 22.48
CA MET A 164 9.91 -25.04 21.94
C MET A 164 10.63 -23.80 21.40
N TYR A 165 9.94 -22.96 20.60
CA TYR A 165 10.50 -21.70 20.10
C TYR A 165 10.90 -20.75 21.22
N SER A 166 10.03 -20.56 22.23
CA SER A 166 10.36 -19.70 23.38
C SER A 166 11.61 -20.19 24.12
N LYS A 167 11.78 -21.50 24.32
CA LYS A 167 12.99 -22.05 24.94
C LYS A 167 14.22 -21.80 24.08
N THR A 168 14.13 -22.04 22.76
CA THR A 168 15.26 -21.86 21.85
C THR A 168 15.66 -20.38 21.71
N GLU A 169 14.69 -19.48 21.61
CA GLU A 169 14.93 -18.03 21.52
C GLU A 169 15.59 -17.50 22.80
N ASN A 170 15.12 -17.91 23.97
CA ASN A 170 15.76 -17.54 25.24
C ASN A 170 17.23 -18.00 25.29
N THR A 171 17.53 -19.22 24.79
CA THR A 171 18.91 -19.70 24.70
C THR A 171 19.75 -18.86 23.73
N LEU A 172 19.21 -18.51 22.57
CA LEU A 172 19.91 -17.65 21.61
C LEU A 172 20.17 -16.25 22.18
N ASP A 173 19.23 -15.69 22.93
CA ASP A 173 19.37 -14.38 23.55
C ASP A 173 20.49 -14.37 24.61
N MET A 174 20.67 -15.48 25.35
CA MET A 174 21.81 -15.65 26.26
C MET A 174 23.16 -15.74 25.51
N LEU A 175 23.16 -16.24 24.28
CA LEU A 175 24.36 -16.38 23.45
C LEU A 175 24.68 -15.13 22.62
N ASN A 176 23.84 -14.09 22.66
CA ASN A 176 23.90 -12.95 21.75
C ASN A 176 25.28 -12.25 21.75
N GLU A 177 25.88 -12.03 22.92
CA GLU A 177 27.22 -11.45 23.01
C GLU A 177 28.25 -12.29 22.25
N PHE A 178 28.17 -13.62 22.34
CA PHE A 178 29.08 -14.54 21.64
C PHE A 178 28.85 -14.61 20.12
N LEU A 179 27.65 -14.27 19.65
CA LEU A 179 27.29 -14.32 18.22
C LEU A 179 27.56 -13.00 17.49
N THR A 180 27.76 -11.91 18.23
CA THR A 180 27.89 -10.56 17.64
C THR A 180 29.13 -9.79 18.06
N ARG A 181 29.80 -10.21 19.13
CA ARG A 181 31.06 -9.63 19.57
C ARG A 181 32.24 -10.52 19.17
N GLU A 182 33.36 -9.87 18.95
CA GLU A 182 34.66 -10.50 18.75
C GLU A 182 35.58 -10.11 19.92
N TRP A 183 36.36 -11.08 20.38
CA TRP A 183 37.34 -10.89 21.44
C TRP A 183 38.75 -11.14 20.91
N PHE A 184 39.70 -10.35 21.41
CA PHE A 184 41.11 -10.52 21.10
C PHE A 184 41.79 -11.08 22.33
N PHE A 185 42.31 -12.30 22.19
CA PHE A 185 42.98 -13.01 23.27
C PHE A 185 44.49 -12.96 23.09
N ASP A 186 45.19 -12.77 24.21
CA ASP A 186 46.60 -13.13 24.30
C ASP A 186 46.70 -14.60 24.76
N ASN A 187 47.52 -15.39 24.06
CA ASN A 187 47.71 -16.82 24.33
C ASN A 187 49.20 -17.21 24.51
N GLU A 188 50.05 -16.26 24.89
CA GLU A 188 51.50 -16.46 25.01
C GLU A 188 51.87 -17.61 25.96
N ASN A 189 51.23 -17.73 27.12
CA ASN A 189 51.47 -18.84 28.06
C ASN A 189 51.18 -20.22 27.42
N THR A 190 50.11 -20.31 26.64
CA THR A 190 49.70 -21.55 25.96
C THR A 190 50.67 -21.91 24.82
N LYS A 191 51.13 -20.90 24.05
CA LYS A 191 52.16 -21.08 23.03
C LYS A 191 53.50 -21.52 23.63
N ASN A 192 53.93 -20.87 24.71
CA ASN A 192 55.16 -21.24 25.41
C ASN A 192 55.09 -22.64 26.00
N LEU A 193 53.92 -23.05 26.51
CA LEU A 193 53.67 -24.43 26.93
C LEU A 193 53.83 -25.41 25.78
N TRP A 194 53.19 -25.18 24.63
CA TRP A 194 53.35 -26.05 23.46
C TRP A 194 54.82 -26.17 23.04
N LEU A 195 55.56 -25.05 23.05
CA LEU A 195 56.97 -25.00 22.68
C LEU A 195 57.90 -25.67 23.70
N SER A 196 57.51 -25.78 24.97
CA SER A 196 58.33 -26.44 26.00
C SER A 196 58.21 -27.96 26.02
N LEU A 197 57.15 -28.51 25.40
CA LEU A 197 56.96 -29.96 25.27
C LEU A 197 57.99 -30.60 24.33
N SER A 198 58.40 -31.83 24.67
CA SER A 198 59.23 -32.68 23.82
C SER A 198 58.49 -33.08 22.54
N LYS A 199 59.21 -33.56 21.53
CA LYS A 199 58.57 -34.00 20.28
C LYS A 199 57.66 -35.22 20.53
N GLU A 200 58.07 -36.10 21.42
CA GLU A 200 57.32 -37.27 21.85
C GLU A 200 56.02 -36.87 22.54
N ASP A 201 56.08 -35.93 23.49
CA ASP A 201 54.90 -35.44 24.20
C ASP A 201 53.94 -34.69 23.27
N ARG A 202 54.45 -33.90 22.32
CA ARG A 202 53.60 -33.23 21.32
C ARG A 202 52.83 -34.21 20.43
N ASN A 203 53.40 -35.39 20.16
CA ASN A 203 52.72 -36.41 19.37
C ASN A 203 51.60 -37.10 20.16
N ILE A 204 51.73 -37.20 21.48
CA ILE A 204 50.74 -37.85 22.36
C ILE A 204 49.66 -36.85 22.76
N PHE A 205 50.06 -35.66 23.22
CA PHE A 205 49.20 -34.60 23.72
C PHE A 205 49.12 -33.45 22.71
N TRP A 206 48.72 -33.75 21.47
CA TRP A 206 48.58 -32.72 20.45
C TRP A 206 47.42 -31.77 20.78
N PHE A 207 47.70 -30.46 20.86
CA PHE A 207 46.67 -29.43 21.04
C PHE A 207 46.94 -28.12 20.27
N SER A 208 47.98 -28.05 19.43
CA SER A 208 48.18 -26.88 18.57
C SER A 208 47.16 -26.87 17.43
N LEU A 209 46.64 -25.68 17.15
CA LEU A 209 45.74 -25.42 16.03
C LEU A 209 46.49 -24.81 14.83
N GLU A 210 47.82 -24.88 14.78
CA GLU A 210 48.57 -24.43 13.61
C GLU A 210 48.14 -25.22 12.35
N LYS A 211 47.64 -24.52 11.32
CA LYS A 211 47.14 -25.12 10.06
C LYS A 211 45.99 -26.11 10.28
N PHE A 212 45.11 -25.84 11.23
CA PHE A 212 43.94 -26.68 11.50
C PHE A 212 42.99 -26.70 10.30
N ASP A 213 42.59 -27.89 9.82
CA ASP A 213 41.66 -28.04 8.71
C ASP A 213 40.22 -27.88 9.19
N TRP A 214 39.74 -26.63 9.17
CA TRP A 214 38.36 -26.30 9.52
C TRP A 214 37.32 -27.03 8.68
N LYS A 215 37.61 -27.31 7.41
CA LYS A 215 36.63 -27.94 6.51
C LYS A 215 36.40 -29.40 6.91
N ASP A 216 37.48 -30.14 7.18
CA ASP A 216 37.37 -31.53 7.64
C ASP A 216 36.75 -31.61 9.05
N TYR A 217 37.17 -30.74 9.96
CA TYR A 217 36.61 -30.72 11.31
C TYR A 217 35.11 -30.40 11.33
N LEU A 218 34.64 -29.41 10.56
CA LEU A 218 33.21 -29.06 10.49
C LEU A 218 32.37 -30.15 9.82
N LYS A 219 32.94 -30.88 8.87
CA LYS A 219 32.33 -32.10 8.33
C LYS A 219 32.11 -33.13 9.44
N ILE A 220 33.18 -33.45 10.20
CA ILE A 220 33.12 -34.38 11.34
C ILE A 220 32.06 -33.91 12.35
N TYR A 221 32.04 -32.61 12.66
CA TYR A 221 31.09 -32.00 13.58
C TYR A 221 29.63 -32.16 13.12
N TYR A 222 29.34 -31.88 11.84
CA TYR A 222 28.02 -32.09 11.25
C TYR A 222 27.55 -33.54 11.39
N PHE A 223 28.41 -34.51 11.04
CA PHE A 223 28.08 -35.93 11.18
C PHE A 223 27.91 -36.33 12.64
N GLY A 224 28.71 -35.76 13.53
CA GLY A 224 28.60 -35.92 14.96
C GLY A 224 27.23 -35.49 15.48
N VAL A 225 26.77 -34.30 15.10
CA VAL A 225 25.44 -33.79 15.46
C VAL A 225 24.35 -34.75 14.98
N ARG A 226 24.42 -35.22 13.74
CA ARG A 226 23.43 -36.16 13.20
C ARG A 226 23.42 -37.49 13.97
N LYS A 227 24.59 -38.05 14.27
CA LYS A 227 24.72 -39.35 14.94
C LYS A 227 24.38 -39.27 16.43
N HIS A 228 24.95 -38.31 17.14
CA HIS A 228 24.92 -38.27 18.61
C HIS A 228 23.79 -37.42 19.18
N ILE A 229 23.39 -36.32 18.52
CA ILE A 229 22.31 -35.43 19.00
C ILE A 229 20.97 -35.82 18.38
N LEU A 230 20.94 -36.04 17.06
CA LEU A 230 19.72 -36.45 16.37
C LEU A 230 19.46 -37.96 16.43
N HIS A 231 20.43 -38.75 16.92
CA HIS A 231 20.33 -40.20 17.01
C HIS A 231 19.99 -40.85 15.66
N GLU A 232 20.64 -40.38 14.59
CA GLU A 232 20.43 -40.86 13.23
C GLU A 232 21.69 -41.50 12.64
N ASP A 233 21.51 -42.67 12.05
CA ASP A 233 22.57 -43.39 11.35
C ASP A 233 22.60 -43.06 9.84
N LEU A 234 23.78 -43.21 9.22
CA LEU A 234 23.99 -42.96 7.79
C LEU A 234 23.16 -43.89 6.89
N SER A 235 22.71 -45.04 7.38
CA SER A 235 21.79 -45.94 6.67
C SER A 235 20.47 -45.28 6.27
N ASN A 236 20.01 -44.25 7.00
CA ASN A 236 18.75 -43.57 6.71
C ASN A 236 18.87 -42.47 5.62
N THR A 237 20.09 -42.17 5.14
CA THR A 237 20.39 -41.01 4.28
C THR A 237 19.53 -40.95 3.03
N LYS A 238 19.32 -42.07 2.33
CA LYS A 238 18.46 -42.12 1.13
C LYS A 238 17.02 -41.64 1.41
N LYS A 239 16.46 -42.05 2.56
CA LYS A 239 15.12 -41.61 3.00
C LYS A 239 15.13 -40.14 3.38
N ALA A 240 16.19 -39.68 4.06
CA ALA A 240 16.34 -38.30 4.48
C ALA A 240 16.44 -37.34 3.29
N VAL A 241 17.25 -37.67 2.27
CA VAL A 241 17.35 -36.90 1.03
C VAL A 241 16.00 -36.82 0.31
N SER A 242 15.28 -37.93 0.18
CA SER A 242 13.94 -37.94 -0.43
C SER A 242 12.94 -37.06 0.35
N LYS A 243 12.99 -37.08 1.69
CA LYS A 243 12.17 -36.19 2.52
C LYS A 243 12.58 -34.72 2.33
N ASN A 244 13.88 -34.43 2.28
CA ASN A 244 14.39 -33.08 2.11
C ASN A 244 13.96 -32.47 0.76
N GLN A 245 13.94 -33.26 -0.32
CA GLN A 245 13.41 -32.81 -1.62
C GLN A 245 11.92 -32.46 -1.55
N LYS A 246 11.11 -33.21 -0.78
CA LYS A 246 9.70 -32.86 -0.56
C LYS A 246 9.56 -31.57 0.24
N LEU A 247 10.40 -31.38 1.25
CA LEU A 247 10.44 -30.14 2.04
C LEU A 247 10.85 -28.94 1.17
N PHE A 248 11.79 -29.12 0.24
CA PHE A 248 12.18 -28.09 -0.74
C PHE A 248 10.98 -27.63 -1.57
N TRP A 249 10.26 -28.57 -2.20
CA TRP A 249 9.08 -28.22 -3.00
C TRP A 249 7.97 -27.58 -2.16
N LEU A 250 7.75 -28.06 -0.94
CA LEU A 250 6.82 -27.43 0.00
C LEU A 250 7.23 -25.99 0.34
N HIS A 251 8.52 -25.75 0.58
CA HIS A 251 9.05 -24.42 0.85
C HIS A 251 8.88 -23.48 -0.34
N CYS A 252 9.21 -23.91 -1.56
CA CYS A 252 8.99 -23.15 -2.77
C CYS A 252 7.51 -22.83 -2.98
N LEU A 253 6.62 -23.81 -2.77
CA LEU A 253 5.17 -23.59 -2.86
C LEU A 253 4.70 -22.52 -1.87
N CYS A 254 5.15 -22.58 -0.61
CA CYS A 254 4.83 -21.57 0.39
C CYS A 254 5.31 -20.17 -0.02
N ILE A 255 6.52 -20.05 -0.57
CA ILE A 255 7.05 -18.76 -1.07
C ILE A 255 6.15 -18.21 -2.20
N VAL A 256 5.82 -19.04 -3.18
CA VAL A 256 4.95 -18.63 -4.31
C VAL A 256 3.57 -18.20 -3.81
N LEU A 257 2.98 -18.93 -2.87
CA LEU A 257 1.69 -18.57 -2.27
C LEU A 257 1.75 -17.23 -1.52
N ILE A 258 2.82 -16.98 -0.75
CA ILE A 258 3.00 -15.70 -0.05
C ILE A 258 3.10 -14.55 -1.06
N ILE A 259 3.91 -14.69 -2.12
CA ILE A 259 4.06 -13.68 -3.17
C ILE A 259 2.73 -13.43 -3.88
N TYR A 260 1.99 -14.49 -4.23
CA TYR A 260 0.68 -14.38 -4.86
C TYR A 260 -0.33 -13.61 -3.98
N LEU A 261 -0.40 -13.94 -2.68
CA LEU A 261 -1.30 -13.25 -1.75
C LEU A 261 -0.94 -11.77 -1.58
N LEU A 262 0.36 -11.43 -1.56
CA LEU A 262 0.82 -10.04 -1.54
C LEU A 262 0.41 -9.28 -2.80
N LEU A 263 0.60 -9.87 -3.98
CA LEU A 263 0.17 -9.26 -5.25
C LEU A 263 -1.35 -9.05 -5.30
N GLN A 264 -2.13 -10.02 -4.82
CA GLN A 264 -3.58 -9.91 -4.75
C GLN A 264 -4.03 -8.79 -3.80
N PHE A 265 -3.36 -8.66 -2.64
CA PHE A 265 -3.62 -7.59 -1.69
C PHE A 265 -3.31 -6.20 -2.29
N LEU A 266 -2.17 -6.07 -2.98
CA LEU A 266 -1.80 -4.83 -3.67
C LEU A 266 -2.77 -4.47 -4.80
N TYR A 267 -3.22 -5.46 -5.58
CA TYR A 267 -4.25 -5.28 -6.60
C TYR A 267 -5.57 -4.81 -6.00
N TRP A 268 -5.99 -5.40 -4.88
CA TRP A 268 -7.20 -4.99 -4.17
C TRP A 268 -7.12 -3.55 -3.66
N ILE A 269 -5.99 -3.14 -3.09
CA ILE A 269 -5.73 -1.74 -2.71
C ILE A 269 -5.86 -0.84 -3.94
N PHE A 270 -5.18 -1.16 -5.03
CA PHE A 270 -5.19 -0.36 -6.25
C PHE A 270 -6.62 -0.13 -6.79
N ILE A 271 -7.46 -1.18 -6.81
CA ILE A 271 -8.85 -1.07 -7.24
C ILE A 271 -9.67 -0.16 -6.30
N ILE A 272 -9.48 -0.26 -4.98
CA ILE A 272 -10.20 0.58 -4.01
C ILE A 272 -9.86 2.06 -4.19
N THR A 273 -8.60 2.38 -4.45
CA THR A 273 -8.15 3.76 -4.64
C THR A 273 -8.69 4.38 -5.93
N MET A 274 -9.05 3.55 -6.93
CA MET A 274 -9.61 3.97 -8.23
C MET A 274 -11.15 4.18 -8.19
N LYS A 275 -11.70 4.87 -7.19
CA LYS A 275 -13.13 5.25 -7.14
C LYS A 275 -13.43 6.42 -8.10
N LYS A 276 -14.46 6.28 -8.95
CA LYS A 276 -14.93 7.33 -9.88
C LYS A 276 -15.81 8.37 -9.14
N CYS A 277 -15.17 9.40 -8.58
CA CYS A 277 -15.84 10.42 -7.77
C CYS A 277 -17.00 11.15 -8.49
N ILE A 278 -16.83 11.55 -9.75
CA ILE A 278 -17.86 12.32 -10.50
C ILE A 278 -19.15 11.51 -10.71
N THR A 279 -19.03 10.24 -11.09
CA THR A 279 -20.20 9.39 -11.37
C THR A 279 -20.99 9.05 -10.11
N ASP A 280 -20.30 8.93 -8.98
CA ASP A 280 -20.91 8.67 -7.68
C ASP A 280 -21.75 9.86 -7.20
N THR A 281 -21.34 11.11 -7.51
CA THR A 281 -22.12 12.33 -7.17
C THR A 281 -23.54 12.28 -7.72
N PHE A 282 -23.72 11.79 -8.95
CA PHE A 282 -25.01 11.76 -9.63
C PHE A 282 -25.80 10.47 -9.41
N ARG A 283 -25.27 9.51 -8.63
CA ARG A 283 -25.93 8.21 -8.40
C ARG A 283 -27.32 8.38 -7.78
N ASP A 284 -28.31 7.75 -8.40
CA ASP A 284 -29.74 7.79 -8.02
C ASP A 284 -30.34 9.21 -7.94
N GLY A 285 -29.66 10.20 -8.52
CA GLY A 285 -30.07 11.60 -8.50
C GLY A 285 -31.15 11.93 -9.53
N VAL A 286 -31.85 13.05 -9.31
CA VAL A 286 -32.75 13.68 -10.28
C VAL A 286 -32.11 14.97 -10.78
N VAL A 287 -31.87 15.04 -12.09
CA VAL A 287 -31.22 16.18 -12.74
C VAL A 287 -32.27 17.00 -13.50
N PHE A 288 -32.31 18.30 -13.28
CA PHE A 288 -33.12 19.24 -14.05
C PHE A 288 -32.23 20.09 -14.96
N ILE A 289 -32.52 20.09 -16.27
CA ILE A 289 -31.76 20.84 -17.26
C ILE A 289 -32.68 21.85 -17.96
N THR A 290 -32.24 23.10 -18.04
CA THR A 290 -32.93 24.15 -18.79
C THR A 290 -32.03 24.67 -19.90
N GLY A 291 -32.62 25.15 -21.00
CA GLY A 291 -31.83 25.83 -22.03
C GLY A 291 -32.46 25.90 -23.40
N SER A 292 -32.22 27.00 -24.12
CA SER A 292 -32.53 27.17 -25.55
C SER A 292 -31.37 26.79 -26.49
N MET A 293 -30.15 26.62 -25.98
CA MET A 293 -29.01 26.14 -26.78
C MET A 293 -29.12 24.64 -26.99
N GLU A 294 -29.61 24.25 -28.16
CA GLU A 294 -29.88 22.86 -28.55
C GLU A 294 -28.61 21.99 -28.44
N PHE A 295 -27.47 22.49 -28.91
CA PHE A 295 -26.21 21.74 -28.95
C PHE A 295 -25.65 21.37 -27.55
N LEU A 296 -25.35 22.37 -26.70
CA LEU A 296 -24.73 22.12 -25.38
C LEU A 296 -25.63 21.28 -24.47
N ARG A 297 -26.94 21.56 -24.47
CA ARG A 297 -27.93 20.79 -23.70
C ARG A 297 -27.95 19.33 -24.11
N THR A 298 -27.85 19.06 -25.42
CA THR A 298 -27.90 17.71 -25.96
C THR A 298 -26.62 16.92 -25.65
N ILE A 299 -25.44 17.55 -25.75
CA ILE A 299 -24.17 16.94 -25.28
C ILE A 299 -24.21 16.63 -23.80
N LEU A 300 -24.68 17.56 -22.97
CA LEU A 300 -24.77 17.38 -21.53
C LEU A 300 -25.68 16.19 -21.20
N LEU A 301 -26.85 16.12 -21.86
CA LEU A 301 -27.78 15.02 -21.69
C LEU A 301 -27.17 13.66 -22.07
N GLU A 302 -26.52 13.56 -23.23
CA GLU A 302 -25.83 12.34 -23.67
C GLU A 302 -24.77 11.92 -22.66
N LYS A 303 -23.90 12.85 -22.23
CA LYS A 303 -22.79 12.56 -21.34
C LYS A 303 -23.27 12.08 -19.98
N LEU A 304 -24.33 12.70 -19.44
CA LEU A 304 -24.97 12.31 -18.19
C LEU A 304 -25.59 10.92 -18.30
N LEU A 305 -26.36 10.64 -19.35
CA LEU A 305 -27.00 9.33 -19.58
C LEU A 305 -25.98 8.19 -19.79
N ARG A 306 -24.88 8.47 -20.48
CA ARG A 306 -23.84 7.47 -20.77
C ARG A 306 -22.92 7.22 -19.58
N SER A 307 -22.58 8.27 -18.83
CA SER A 307 -21.50 8.20 -17.84
C SER A 307 -22.00 8.08 -16.40
N CYS A 308 -23.21 8.56 -16.09
CA CYS A 308 -23.72 8.64 -14.72
C CYS A 308 -24.92 7.71 -14.52
N ASP A 309 -25.07 7.20 -13.30
CA ASP A 309 -26.19 6.35 -12.91
C ASP A 309 -27.33 7.20 -12.32
N ILE A 310 -28.02 7.93 -13.19
CA ILE A 310 -29.03 8.93 -12.80
C ILE A 310 -30.41 8.27 -12.79
N LYS A 311 -31.22 8.59 -11.77
CA LYS A 311 -32.58 8.07 -11.64
C LYS A 311 -33.55 8.70 -12.64
N THR A 312 -33.51 10.04 -12.75
CA THR A 312 -34.43 10.78 -13.63
C THR A 312 -33.76 12.04 -14.16
N ILE A 313 -34.02 12.38 -15.43
CA ILE A 313 -33.63 13.67 -16.02
C ILE A 313 -34.90 14.39 -16.48
N ALA A 314 -35.14 15.58 -15.93
CA ALA A 314 -36.19 16.49 -16.35
C ALA A 314 -35.58 17.60 -17.22
N VAL A 315 -36.19 17.88 -18.37
CA VAL A 315 -35.70 18.88 -19.33
C VAL A 315 -36.81 19.88 -19.63
N LEU A 316 -36.51 21.17 -19.51
CA LEU A 316 -37.45 22.23 -19.92
C LEU A 316 -37.34 22.47 -21.43
N VAL A 317 -38.45 22.30 -22.15
CA VAL A 317 -38.53 22.47 -23.61
C VAL A 317 -39.52 23.57 -23.97
N ARG A 318 -39.08 24.55 -24.78
CA ARG A 318 -39.94 25.65 -25.29
C ARG A 318 -40.54 25.27 -26.64
N SER A 319 -41.83 25.48 -26.88
CA SER A 319 -42.45 25.16 -28.18
C SER A 319 -42.02 26.11 -29.32
N LYS A 320 -41.83 25.56 -30.53
CA LYS A 320 -41.37 26.27 -31.75
C LYS A 320 -42.59 26.59 -32.65
N LYS A 321 -42.65 27.82 -33.20
CA LYS A 321 -43.87 28.41 -33.84
C LYS A 321 -44.32 27.73 -35.14
N GLY A 322 -45.60 27.36 -35.16
CA GLY A 322 -46.49 27.18 -36.33
C GLY A 322 -47.93 27.70 -36.11
N LEU A 323 -48.19 28.48 -35.04
CA LEU A 323 -49.50 29.10 -34.75
C LEU A 323 -49.31 30.59 -34.39
N THR A 324 -50.16 31.42 -34.98
CA THR A 324 -49.99 32.83 -35.35
C THR A 324 -49.66 33.82 -34.23
N ALA A 325 -48.89 34.84 -34.62
CA ALA A 325 -48.23 35.83 -33.77
C ALA A 325 -49.15 36.97 -33.26
N SER A 326 -50.42 37.04 -33.67
CA SER A 326 -51.27 38.21 -33.42
C SER A 326 -52.07 38.19 -32.11
N ARG A 327 -51.79 37.26 -31.18
CA ARG A 327 -52.35 37.28 -29.81
C ARG A 327 -51.33 37.07 -28.68
N ARG A 328 -50.03 37.03 -28.96
CA ARG A 328 -49.00 36.64 -27.97
C ARG A 328 -48.12 37.78 -27.44
N ALA A 329 -48.45 39.04 -27.73
CA ALA A 329 -47.67 40.19 -27.23
C ALA A 329 -48.16 40.78 -25.90
N VAL A 330 -49.29 40.32 -25.34
CA VAL A 330 -49.89 40.93 -24.13
C VAL A 330 -49.88 40.03 -22.88
N ASP A 331 -49.74 38.70 -23.02
CA ASP A 331 -49.87 37.77 -21.88
C ASP A 331 -48.55 37.16 -21.36
N ILE A 332 -47.38 37.57 -21.88
CA ILE A 332 -46.09 37.02 -21.41
C ILE A 332 -45.65 37.72 -20.10
N CYS A 333 -46.39 38.71 -19.58
CA CYS A 333 -46.00 39.49 -18.39
C CYS A 333 -46.93 39.36 -17.18
N LYS A 334 -47.89 38.43 -17.18
CA LYS A 334 -48.69 38.12 -15.99
C LYS A 334 -48.84 36.61 -15.87
N GLN A 335 -48.44 36.07 -14.72
CA GLN A 335 -48.48 34.66 -14.31
C GLN A 335 -47.35 33.76 -14.85
N ASP A 336 -46.47 33.39 -13.92
CA ASP A 336 -45.79 32.10 -13.70
C ASP A 336 -45.12 31.37 -14.88
N LEU A 337 -44.00 30.68 -14.58
CA LEU A 337 -43.57 29.57 -15.44
C LEU A 337 -44.81 28.69 -15.65
N ARG A 338 -45.29 28.51 -16.88
CA ARG A 338 -46.51 27.71 -17.17
C ARG A 338 -46.22 26.21 -17.06
N VAL A 339 -45.64 25.81 -15.94
CA VAL A 339 -45.47 24.44 -15.50
C VAL A 339 -46.75 24.10 -14.74
N SER A 340 -47.33 22.91 -14.95
CA SER A 340 -48.52 22.51 -14.19
C SER A 340 -48.19 22.55 -12.69
N THR A 341 -49.17 22.84 -11.82
CA THR A 341 -48.94 22.85 -10.36
C THR A 341 -48.34 21.51 -9.89
N TYR A 342 -48.77 20.41 -10.50
CA TYR A 342 -48.23 19.08 -10.30
C TYR A 342 -46.73 18.99 -10.64
N ASP A 343 -46.32 19.45 -11.82
CA ASP A 343 -44.93 19.41 -12.25
C ASP A 343 -44.04 20.34 -11.39
N TYR A 344 -44.59 21.46 -10.94
CA TYR A 344 -43.90 22.42 -10.06
C TYR A 344 -43.62 21.79 -8.69
N ASP A 345 -44.63 21.16 -8.08
CA ASP A 345 -44.49 20.43 -6.82
C ASP A 345 -43.57 19.21 -6.97
N TRP A 346 -43.67 18.49 -8.09
CA TRP A 346 -42.76 17.38 -8.38
C TRP A 346 -41.31 17.86 -8.45
N MET A 347 -41.05 18.97 -9.15
CA MET A 347 -39.71 19.55 -9.24
C MET A 347 -39.18 19.92 -7.86
N ILE A 348 -39.96 20.64 -7.05
CA ILE A 348 -39.62 21.02 -5.67
C ILE A 348 -39.16 19.81 -4.84
N ASN A 349 -39.93 18.72 -4.91
CA ASN A 349 -39.72 17.55 -4.07
C ASN A 349 -38.59 16.62 -4.54
N ASN A 350 -38.35 16.54 -5.85
CA ASN A 350 -37.52 15.46 -6.41
C ASN A 350 -36.16 15.92 -6.93
N VAL A 351 -36.01 17.15 -7.43
CA VAL A 351 -34.79 17.60 -8.10
C VAL A 351 -33.61 17.72 -7.13
N ASN A 352 -32.48 17.11 -7.51
CA ASN A 352 -31.23 17.17 -6.76
C ASN A 352 -30.17 18.07 -7.41
N PHE A 353 -30.13 18.12 -8.75
CA PHE A 353 -29.11 18.86 -9.49
C PHE A 353 -29.77 19.72 -10.55
N VAL A 354 -29.40 21.00 -10.64
CA VAL A 354 -29.91 21.91 -11.68
C VAL A 354 -28.78 22.36 -12.58
N PHE A 355 -28.93 22.16 -13.90
CA PHE A 355 -28.08 22.78 -14.91
C PHE A 355 -28.88 23.85 -15.66
N HIS A 356 -28.56 25.11 -15.40
CA HIS A 356 -29.18 26.26 -16.04
C HIS A 356 -28.39 26.73 -17.26
N CYS A 357 -28.71 26.18 -18.44
CA CYS A 357 -28.06 26.50 -19.72
C CYS A 357 -28.90 27.45 -20.61
N SER A 358 -29.91 28.13 -20.07
CA SER A 358 -30.78 29.03 -20.84
C SER A 358 -30.10 30.35 -21.16
N ALA A 359 -30.03 30.67 -22.45
CA ALA A 359 -29.71 31.99 -22.94
C ALA A 359 -30.23 32.22 -24.35
N THR A 360 -30.76 33.41 -24.61
CA THR A 360 -30.91 33.90 -25.99
C THR A 360 -29.55 34.40 -26.47
N ILE A 361 -28.93 33.64 -27.38
CA ILE A 361 -27.65 33.99 -28.05
C ILE A 361 -27.83 34.89 -29.28
N LYS A 362 -29.04 35.42 -29.50
CA LYS A 362 -29.29 36.33 -30.62
C LYS A 362 -28.69 37.69 -30.29
N PHE A 363 -27.58 38.02 -30.96
CA PHE A 363 -26.86 39.28 -30.79
C PHE A 363 -27.68 40.53 -31.18
N ASN A 364 -28.78 40.34 -31.93
CA ASN A 364 -29.66 41.42 -32.41
C ASN A 364 -31.03 41.47 -31.68
N GLU A 365 -31.19 40.76 -30.56
CA GLU A 365 -32.43 40.79 -29.77
C GLU A 365 -32.52 42.11 -28.99
N THR A 366 -33.73 42.61 -28.74
CA THR A 366 -33.89 43.83 -27.93
C THR A 366 -33.43 43.57 -26.50
N LEU A 367 -32.81 44.57 -25.86
CA LEU A 367 -32.34 44.47 -24.48
C LEU A 367 -33.47 44.05 -23.52
N GLN A 368 -34.69 44.56 -23.74
CA GLN A 368 -35.88 44.18 -22.96
C GLN A 368 -36.21 42.68 -23.07
N ALA A 369 -36.16 42.10 -24.28
CA ALA A 369 -36.39 40.68 -24.48
C ALA A 369 -35.25 39.83 -23.91
N ALA A 370 -34.00 40.27 -24.04
CA ALA A 370 -32.84 39.58 -23.49
C ALA A 370 -32.83 39.57 -21.95
N ILE A 371 -33.17 40.68 -21.30
CA ILE A 371 -33.32 40.77 -19.83
C ILE A 371 -34.43 39.83 -19.34
N LYS A 372 -35.57 39.84 -20.03
CA LYS A 372 -36.69 38.98 -19.68
C LYS A 372 -36.34 37.49 -19.74
N ILE A 373 -35.56 37.08 -20.74
CA ILE A 373 -35.20 35.67 -20.92
C ILE A 373 -34.03 35.27 -20.02
N ASN A 374 -32.94 36.04 -20.04
CA ASN A 374 -31.69 35.65 -19.40
C ASN A 374 -31.66 36.01 -17.90
N VAL A 375 -32.17 37.18 -17.53
CA VAL A 375 -32.09 37.67 -16.15
C VAL A 375 -33.32 37.22 -15.36
N GLN A 376 -34.52 37.60 -15.80
CA GLN A 376 -35.77 37.24 -15.08
C GLN A 376 -36.04 35.73 -15.11
N GLY A 377 -35.64 35.04 -16.18
CA GLY A 377 -35.70 33.57 -16.25
C GLY A 377 -34.82 32.91 -15.18
N THR A 378 -33.62 33.45 -14.96
CA THR A 378 -32.72 32.98 -13.92
C THR A 378 -33.26 33.29 -12.53
N GLU A 379 -33.76 34.50 -12.28
CA GLU A 379 -34.38 34.89 -10.99
C GLU A 379 -35.47 33.89 -10.58
N LYS A 380 -36.41 33.59 -11.48
CA LYS A 380 -37.50 32.64 -11.21
C LYS A 380 -37.01 31.21 -10.96
N LEU A 381 -35.97 30.78 -11.69
CA LEU A 381 -35.43 29.45 -11.50
C LEU A 381 -34.68 29.33 -10.16
N LEU A 382 -33.99 30.39 -9.73
CA LEU A 382 -33.40 30.46 -8.40
C LEU A 382 -34.48 30.46 -7.32
N GLU A 383 -35.57 31.20 -7.48
CA GLU A 383 -36.73 31.17 -6.55
C GLU A 383 -37.31 29.76 -6.40
N LEU A 384 -37.48 29.03 -7.51
CA LEU A 384 -37.89 27.62 -7.49
C LEU A 384 -36.85 26.75 -6.77
N SER A 385 -35.57 26.97 -7.07
CA SER A 385 -34.47 26.19 -6.52
C SER A 385 -34.31 26.38 -5.01
N THR A 386 -34.62 27.56 -4.49
CA THR A 386 -34.65 27.85 -3.04
C THR A 386 -35.72 27.02 -2.33
N ARG A 387 -36.78 26.62 -3.03
CA ARG A 387 -37.84 25.76 -2.47
C ARG A 387 -37.50 24.28 -2.56
N ASN A 388 -36.48 23.88 -3.31
CA ASN A 388 -36.12 22.46 -3.46
C ASN A 388 -35.61 21.86 -2.15
N ILE A 389 -36.29 20.82 -1.66
CA ILE A 389 -35.96 20.16 -0.38
C ILE A 389 -34.67 19.32 -0.45
N ASN A 390 -34.29 18.86 -1.64
CA ASN A 390 -33.20 17.90 -1.85
C ASN A 390 -32.12 18.42 -2.81
N LEU A 391 -32.04 19.74 -3.00
CA LEU A 391 -31.06 20.32 -3.92
C LEU A 391 -29.64 20.15 -3.37
N LYS A 392 -28.80 19.46 -4.14
CA LYS A 392 -27.38 19.24 -3.85
C LYS A 392 -26.47 20.20 -4.61
N GLY A 393 -26.91 20.73 -5.75
CA GLY A 393 -26.13 21.69 -6.52
C GLY A 393 -26.89 22.34 -7.66
N PHE A 394 -26.53 23.60 -7.94
CA PHE A 394 -27.05 24.39 -9.04
C PHE A 394 -25.89 24.95 -9.86
N VAL A 395 -25.88 24.70 -11.16
CA VAL A 395 -24.86 25.24 -12.08
C VAL A 395 -25.52 26.20 -13.06
N HIS A 396 -25.14 27.47 -13.02
CA HIS A 396 -25.50 28.45 -14.04
C HIS A 396 -24.45 28.50 -15.14
N VAL A 397 -24.85 28.36 -16.40
CA VAL A 397 -23.94 28.55 -17.53
C VAL A 397 -23.96 30.02 -17.96
N SER A 398 -22.85 30.71 -17.73
CA SER A 398 -22.58 32.06 -18.22
C SER A 398 -21.72 32.00 -19.50
N THR A 399 -20.77 32.90 -19.67
CA THR A 399 -19.86 32.99 -20.81
C THR A 399 -18.55 33.63 -20.36
N ALA A 400 -17.41 33.16 -20.88
CA ALA A 400 -16.10 33.75 -20.61
C ALA A 400 -16.02 35.24 -21.04
N TYR A 401 -16.95 35.67 -21.89
CA TYR A 401 -17.05 37.04 -22.40
C TYR A 401 -18.02 37.92 -21.59
N SER A 402 -18.51 37.47 -20.43
CA SER A 402 -19.47 38.25 -19.63
C SER A 402 -18.88 39.59 -19.20
N HIS A 403 -17.58 39.63 -18.87
CA HIS A 403 -16.87 40.86 -18.50
C HIS A 403 -15.88 41.31 -19.58
N CYS A 404 -16.26 41.20 -20.86
CA CYS A 404 -15.44 41.60 -22.01
C CYS A 404 -14.97 43.07 -22.07
N PRO A 405 -15.53 44.05 -21.34
CA PRO A 405 -14.91 45.38 -21.24
C PRO A 405 -13.53 45.37 -20.57
N ARG A 406 -13.19 44.31 -19.85
CA ARG A 406 -11.89 44.13 -19.17
C ARG A 406 -10.93 43.32 -20.04
N SER A 407 -9.64 43.65 -19.96
CA SER A 407 -8.57 42.90 -20.62
C SER A 407 -8.15 41.64 -19.86
N GLU A 408 -8.23 41.66 -18.53
CA GLU A 408 -7.93 40.52 -17.66
C GLU A 408 -9.19 40.12 -16.87
N ILE A 409 -9.65 38.88 -17.06
CA ILE A 409 -10.84 38.31 -16.44
C ILE A 409 -10.42 37.08 -15.63
N LYS A 410 -10.63 37.13 -14.31
CA LYS A 410 -10.35 36.08 -13.32
C LYS A 410 -11.67 35.44 -12.86
N GLU A 411 -11.59 34.32 -12.16
CA GLU A 411 -12.75 33.61 -11.58
C GLU A 411 -13.30 34.32 -10.33
N TYR A 412 -13.67 35.59 -10.49
CA TYR A 412 -14.25 36.45 -9.45
C TYR A 412 -15.58 37.05 -9.91
N PHE A 413 -16.39 37.47 -8.96
CA PHE A 413 -17.51 38.34 -9.27
C PHE A 413 -17.03 39.75 -9.58
N TYR A 414 -17.52 40.31 -10.68
CA TYR A 414 -17.27 41.69 -11.06
C TYR A 414 -18.55 42.51 -10.91
N PRO A 415 -18.46 43.71 -10.31
CA PRO A 415 -19.61 44.60 -10.19
C PRO A 415 -20.02 45.11 -11.57
N VAL A 416 -21.33 45.19 -11.79
CA VAL A 416 -21.93 45.84 -12.96
C VAL A 416 -22.51 47.18 -12.52
N SER A 417 -22.44 48.20 -13.38
CA SER A 417 -22.77 49.60 -13.07
C SER A 417 -24.25 49.87 -12.79
N ILE A 418 -25.13 48.91 -13.05
CA ILE A 418 -26.57 49.05 -12.89
C ILE A 418 -27.17 47.81 -12.23
N SER A 419 -28.03 48.01 -11.22
CA SER A 419 -28.78 46.91 -10.61
C SER A 419 -29.95 46.47 -11.49
N THR A 420 -30.43 45.24 -11.30
CA THR A 420 -31.60 44.75 -12.04
C THR A 420 -32.88 45.52 -11.72
N LYS A 421 -33.00 46.07 -10.52
CA LYS A 421 -34.14 46.88 -10.08
C LYS A 421 -34.18 48.21 -10.82
N GLU A 422 -33.05 48.94 -10.82
CA GLU A 422 -32.91 50.20 -11.57
C GLU A 422 -33.14 49.98 -13.07
N LEU A 423 -32.57 48.92 -13.63
CA LEU A 423 -32.76 48.59 -15.05
C LEU A 423 -34.22 48.28 -15.40
N LYS A 424 -34.95 47.58 -14.53
CA LYS A 424 -36.39 47.31 -14.71
C LYS A 424 -37.23 48.59 -14.68
N ASP A 425 -36.86 49.56 -13.84
CA ASP A 425 -37.61 50.81 -13.70
C ASP A 425 -37.30 51.78 -14.86
N LEU A 426 -36.06 51.84 -15.34
CA LEU A 426 -35.65 52.63 -16.51
C LEU A 426 -36.28 52.10 -17.82
N ILE A 427 -36.40 50.79 -17.98
CA ILE A 427 -37.08 50.17 -19.13
C ILE A 427 -38.59 50.51 -19.14
N LYS A 428 -39.23 50.66 -17.98
CA LYS A 428 -40.64 51.09 -17.89
C LYS A 428 -40.83 52.57 -18.26
N LEU A 429 -39.81 53.40 -18.05
CA LEU A 429 -39.81 54.84 -18.35
C LEU A 429 -39.55 55.16 -19.84
N GLY A 430 -39.25 54.15 -20.66
CA GLY A 430 -39.09 54.32 -22.12
C GLY A 430 -37.73 54.88 -22.55
N GLU A 431 -36.73 54.88 -21.68
CA GLU A 431 -35.37 55.30 -22.03
C GLU A 431 -34.73 54.35 -23.05
N THR A 432 -33.98 54.91 -24.00
CA THR A 432 -33.36 54.17 -25.10
C THR A 432 -32.19 53.31 -24.61
N THR A 433 -32.18 52.06 -25.04
CA THR A 433 -31.26 50.99 -24.66
C THR A 433 -29.78 51.20 -25.06
N GLN A 434 -29.43 52.36 -25.65
CA GLN A 434 -28.08 52.66 -26.15
C GLN A 434 -27.14 53.24 -25.09
N THR A 435 -27.66 53.73 -23.96
CA THR A 435 -26.86 54.30 -22.87
C THR A 435 -26.34 53.24 -21.89
N PHE A 436 -27.00 52.09 -21.78
CA PHE A 436 -26.70 51.06 -20.78
C PHE A 436 -26.00 49.85 -21.41
N GLY A 437 -24.76 49.61 -21.00
CA GLY A 437 -23.91 48.58 -21.60
C GLY A 437 -23.10 49.07 -22.81
N ALA A 438 -22.87 50.39 -22.95
CA ALA A 438 -22.04 50.97 -24.01
C ALA A 438 -20.63 50.35 -24.08
N ASP A 439 -20.09 49.94 -22.93
CA ASP A 439 -18.79 49.27 -22.84
C ASP A 439 -18.85 47.78 -23.25
N TRP A 440 -20.04 47.18 -23.30
CA TRP A 440 -20.25 45.78 -23.67
C TRP A 440 -20.46 45.63 -25.17
N LEU A 441 -19.82 44.61 -25.75
CA LEU A 441 -19.86 44.36 -27.19
C LEU A 441 -21.27 44.06 -27.72
N ASN A 442 -22.16 43.49 -26.92
CA ASN A 442 -23.53 43.18 -27.30
C ASN A 442 -24.43 42.91 -26.08
N THR A 443 -25.74 42.84 -26.34
CA THR A 443 -26.77 42.56 -25.34
C THR A 443 -26.60 41.20 -24.64
N TYR A 444 -26.03 40.20 -25.32
CA TYR A 444 -25.83 38.87 -24.75
C TYR A 444 -24.77 38.88 -23.64
N THR A 445 -23.59 39.44 -23.89
CA THR A 445 -22.52 39.52 -22.87
C THR A 445 -22.95 40.38 -21.69
N PHE A 446 -23.63 41.49 -21.94
CA PHE A 446 -24.17 42.37 -20.89
C PHE A 446 -25.19 41.67 -19.99
N THR A 447 -26.18 40.97 -20.59
CA THR A 447 -27.20 40.26 -19.79
C THR A 447 -26.63 39.08 -19.00
N LYS A 448 -25.56 38.43 -19.47
CA LYS A 448 -24.84 37.41 -18.69
C LYS A 448 -24.12 38.00 -17.49
N ALA A 449 -23.40 39.12 -17.65
CA ALA A 449 -22.77 39.83 -16.52
C ALA A 449 -23.78 40.26 -15.45
N LEU A 450 -24.94 40.78 -15.87
CA LEU A 450 -26.03 41.12 -14.98
C LEU A 450 -26.58 39.89 -14.24
N THR A 451 -26.71 38.77 -14.93
CA THR A 451 -27.22 37.52 -14.33
C THR A 451 -26.27 36.96 -13.27
N GLU A 452 -24.95 37.04 -13.49
CA GLU A 452 -23.96 36.67 -12.47
C GLU A 452 -24.12 37.50 -11.19
N ASN A 453 -24.36 38.81 -11.32
CA ASN A 453 -24.60 39.69 -10.18
C ASN A 453 -25.93 39.37 -9.49
N VAL A 454 -26.99 39.04 -10.23
CA VAL A 454 -28.25 38.55 -9.64
C VAL A 454 -28.01 37.32 -8.77
N ILE A 455 -27.24 36.35 -9.27
CA ILE A 455 -26.89 35.13 -8.51
C ILE A 455 -26.14 35.51 -7.24
N LEU A 456 -25.15 36.41 -7.32
CA LEU A 456 -24.37 36.86 -6.16
C LEU A 456 -25.24 37.55 -5.10
N THR A 457 -26.15 38.43 -5.52
CA THR A 457 -27.00 39.22 -4.62
C THR A 457 -28.20 38.44 -4.12
N ASN A 458 -28.43 37.22 -4.60
CA ASN A 458 -29.54 36.40 -4.14
C ASN A 458 -29.21 35.87 -2.74
N GLU A 459 -29.99 36.24 -1.73
CA GLU A 459 -29.79 35.86 -0.32
C GLU A 459 -30.08 34.37 -0.03
N ASN A 460 -30.13 33.52 -1.06
CA ASN A 460 -30.39 32.10 -0.88
C ASN A 460 -29.14 31.36 -0.39
N GLN A 461 -29.34 30.27 0.37
CA GLN A 461 -28.24 29.41 0.86
C GLN A 461 -27.92 28.27 -0.12
N LEU A 462 -28.21 28.44 -1.41
CA LEU A 462 -28.01 27.37 -2.38
C LEU A 462 -26.54 27.18 -2.72
N SER A 463 -26.13 25.93 -2.90
CA SER A 463 -24.81 25.60 -3.46
C SER A 463 -24.80 25.87 -4.97
N ILE A 464 -24.50 27.12 -5.35
CA ILE A 464 -24.50 27.59 -6.74
C ILE A 464 -23.06 27.69 -7.27
N SER A 465 -22.85 27.27 -8.52
CA SER A 465 -21.62 27.50 -9.27
C SER A 465 -21.93 28.16 -10.61
N ILE A 466 -21.06 29.06 -11.05
CA ILE A 466 -21.16 29.73 -12.36
C ILE A 466 -20.09 29.14 -13.26
N PHE A 467 -20.52 28.56 -14.38
CA PHE A 467 -19.63 27.99 -15.39
C PHE A 467 -19.56 28.94 -16.59
N CYS A 468 -18.37 29.46 -16.91
CA CYS A 468 -18.15 30.47 -17.94
C CYS A 468 -17.41 29.88 -19.16
N PRO A 469 -18.07 29.15 -20.07
CA PRO A 469 -17.43 28.62 -21.26
C PRO A 469 -17.04 29.72 -22.25
N SER A 470 -16.00 29.48 -23.04
CA SER A 470 -15.63 30.30 -24.19
C SER A 470 -16.42 29.88 -25.44
N ILE A 471 -15.85 30.02 -26.64
CA ILE A 471 -16.48 29.61 -27.90
C ILE A 471 -16.57 28.08 -27.96
N ILE A 472 -17.80 27.55 -27.89
CA ILE A 472 -18.08 26.12 -28.02
C ILE A 472 -18.08 25.74 -29.50
N ARG A 473 -17.24 24.78 -29.88
CA ARG A 473 -17.16 24.20 -31.23
C ARG A 473 -17.78 22.80 -31.28
N CYS A 474 -17.67 22.13 -32.43
CA CYS A 474 -18.03 20.72 -32.58
C CYS A 474 -17.28 19.82 -31.59
N THR A 475 -17.81 18.62 -31.40
CA THR A 475 -17.20 17.59 -30.56
C THR A 475 -15.86 17.12 -31.12
N GLN A 476 -14.88 16.92 -30.25
CA GLN A 476 -13.57 16.39 -30.66
C GLN A 476 -13.57 14.86 -30.78
N SER A 477 -14.25 14.17 -29.85
CA SER A 477 -14.21 12.70 -29.73
C SER A 477 -15.57 12.10 -29.40
N GLU A 478 -16.24 12.59 -28.36
CA GLU A 478 -17.52 12.05 -27.88
C GLU A 478 -18.66 13.06 -28.07
N PRO A 479 -19.90 12.60 -28.32
CA PRO A 479 -20.31 11.22 -28.61
C PRO A 479 -19.82 10.70 -29.98
N GLU A 480 -19.50 11.60 -30.90
CA GLU A 480 -18.89 11.32 -32.20
C GLU A 480 -17.97 12.50 -32.57
N PRO A 481 -16.83 12.31 -33.23
CA PRO A 481 -16.00 13.41 -33.71
C PRO A 481 -16.74 14.31 -34.72
N SER A 482 -16.55 15.62 -34.63
CA SER A 482 -17.10 16.64 -35.55
C SER A 482 -18.62 16.84 -35.55
N TRP A 483 -19.35 16.35 -34.55
CA TRP A 483 -20.80 16.54 -34.46
C TRP A 483 -21.17 18.03 -34.22
N LEU A 484 -22.15 18.53 -35.00
CA LEU A 484 -22.66 19.91 -34.98
C LEU A 484 -24.16 19.93 -35.32
N ASP A 485 -24.97 20.60 -34.50
CA ASP A 485 -26.44 20.42 -34.44
C ASP A 485 -27.25 21.48 -35.24
N ASN A 486 -26.70 22.09 -36.29
CA ASN A 486 -27.43 23.06 -37.14
C ASN A 486 -27.17 22.74 -38.62
N ILE A 487 -28.15 22.57 -39.51
CA ILE A 487 -29.43 23.27 -39.68
C ILE A 487 -30.60 22.28 -39.77
N ASN A 488 -31.52 22.34 -38.79
CA ASN A 488 -32.83 21.67 -38.72
C ASN A 488 -32.89 20.18 -38.32
N GLY A 489 -32.91 19.93 -37.00
CA GLY A 489 -33.82 18.97 -36.37
C GLY A 489 -33.29 17.54 -36.15
N VAL A 490 -32.46 17.35 -35.11
CA VAL A 490 -31.96 16.02 -34.69
C VAL A 490 -32.61 15.50 -33.39
N PHE A 491 -33.44 16.30 -32.72
CA PHE A 491 -34.13 15.93 -31.48
C PHE A 491 -34.87 14.56 -31.52
N PRO A 492 -35.51 14.15 -32.64
CA PRO A 492 -36.13 12.81 -32.73
C PRO A 492 -35.14 11.64 -32.78
N TYR A 493 -33.94 11.83 -33.34
CA TYR A 493 -32.97 10.75 -33.59
C TYR A 493 -32.20 10.32 -32.33
N LEU A 494 -31.92 11.28 -31.43
CA LEU A 494 -31.23 11.00 -30.16
C LEU A 494 -32.15 10.38 -29.10
N THR A 495 -33.44 10.72 -29.14
CA THR A 495 -34.46 10.00 -28.38
C THR A 495 -34.47 8.51 -28.81
N TYR A 496 -34.40 8.22 -30.11
CA TYR A 496 -34.37 6.85 -30.63
C TYR A 496 -33.11 6.04 -30.23
N ILE A 497 -31.92 6.65 -30.23
CA ILE A 497 -30.67 5.97 -29.85
C ILE A 497 -30.56 5.76 -28.33
N SER A 498 -31.05 6.71 -27.52
CA SER A 498 -31.04 6.60 -26.06
C SER A 498 -32.03 5.56 -25.52
N PHE A 499 -33.17 5.34 -26.20
CA PHE A 499 -34.15 4.29 -25.85
C PHE A 499 -33.59 2.86 -25.96
N ASN A 500 -32.59 2.62 -26.80
CA ASN A 500 -32.10 1.26 -27.10
C ASN A 500 -30.91 0.79 -26.24
N ARG A 501 -30.38 1.60 -25.31
CA ARG A 501 -29.21 1.19 -24.50
C ARG A 501 -29.42 0.99 -23.00
N ARG A 502 -30.53 1.43 -22.38
CA ARG A 502 -30.92 1.03 -21.00
C ARG A 502 -32.45 1.09 -20.84
N LYS A 503 -33.06 0.06 -20.24
CA LYS A 503 -34.47 0.10 -19.80
C LYS A 503 -34.60 1.13 -18.67
N PHE A 504 -35.08 2.34 -18.97
CA PHE A 504 -35.32 3.38 -17.97
C PHE A 504 -36.64 3.12 -17.23
N LYS A 505 -36.62 3.21 -15.88
CA LYS A 505 -37.82 3.20 -15.04
C LYS A 505 -38.33 4.64 -14.90
N ASN A 506 -39.44 4.95 -15.57
CA ASN A 506 -40.26 6.17 -15.43
C ASN A 506 -39.55 7.52 -15.66
N ASN A 507 -39.63 8.06 -16.88
CA ASN A 507 -39.25 9.44 -17.17
C ASN A 507 -40.49 10.28 -17.50
N SER A 508 -40.58 11.46 -16.89
CA SER A 508 -41.61 12.49 -17.16
C SER A 508 -41.00 13.59 -18.04
N ILE A 509 -41.61 13.86 -19.20
CA ILE A 509 -41.25 15.04 -20.02
C ILE A 509 -42.22 16.15 -19.66
N ILE A 510 -41.73 17.26 -19.10
CA ILE A 510 -42.53 18.43 -18.75
C ILE A 510 -42.61 19.32 -19.99
N TYR A 511 -43.82 19.50 -20.53
CA TYR A 511 -44.09 20.35 -21.69
C TYR A 511 -44.55 21.75 -21.26
N GLU A 512 -44.16 22.78 -22.02
CA GLU A 512 -44.64 24.17 -21.91
C GLU A 512 -45.65 24.51 -23.03
#